data_AF-A0A3M2S6X9-F1
#
_entry.id   AF-A0A3M2S6X9-F1
#
_cell.length_a   1.000
_cell.length_b   1.000
_cell.length_c   1.000
_cell.angle_alpha   90.00
_cell.angle_beta   90.00
_cell.angle_gamma   90.00
#
_symmetry.space_group_name_H-M   'P 1'
#
loop_
_entity.id
_entity.type
_entity.pdbx_description
1 polymer ?
#
loop_
_entity_poly.entity_id
_entity_poly.type
_entity_poly.pdbx_seq_one_letter_code
_entity_poly.pdbx_strand_id
1 'polypeptide(L)'
;MFGGLLAYGIAHIGGALDAWRWLFIIFGLITLVWAIVLVIFLPDTPDQARFLNEQQRTQAVDRIRSNQTGMKDNHFKWDQVRGVVQDPNVLLLMVYQLTFSIPNGAHTTFSSLVMAGFGFTRFQVYLLNMPMGAILAFFAIGSSYLCSRFNGYRTIVGAALSLISLTGSILVRFGPNQGSRLLGLWLFVAFAAGFPISLSLIASNVAGFTKKSVASAMMFFCYAAGNIIGPFLFFPREAPEYASGFLATTICFGISTLTMLVLRFTLIMENKRRDKLQQTSISLPPEQLELSDKTDRQNLNFRYLY
;
A
#
# COMPACT_ATOMS: atom_id res chain seq x y z
N MET A 1 1.77 -10.69 13.97
CA MET A 1 1.37 -11.90 14.72
C MET A 1 2.56 -12.80 15.01
N PHE A 2 3.12 -13.49 14.01
CA PHE A 2 4.20 -14.46 14.19
C PHE A 2 5.50 -13.86 14.74
N GLY A 3 5.86 -12.63 14.32
CA GLY A 3 7.06 -11.95 14.84
C GLY A 3 7.03 -11.70 16.36
N GLY A 4 5.86 -11.36 16.93
CA GLY A 4 5.71 -11.15 18.37
C GLY A 4 5.74 -12.45 19.18
N LEU A 5 5.21 -13.53 18.61
CA LEU A 5 5.16 -14.86 19.22
C LEU A 5 6.55 -15.53 19.20
N LEU A 6 7.27 -15.40 18.08
CA LEU A 6 8.68 -15.78 17.96
C LEU A 6 9.56 -14.93 18.87
N ALA A 7 9.35 -13.61 18.94
CA ALA A 7 10.07 -12.74 19.88
C ALA A 7 9.82 -13.13 21.34
N TYR A 8 8.59 -13.49 21.70
CA TYR A 8 8.26 -13.97 23.03
C TYR A 8 8.95 -15.31 23.35
N GLY A 9 8.93 -16.27 22.42
CA GLY A 9 9.61 -17.55 22.59
C GLY A 9 11.13 -17.41 22.67
N ILE A 10 11.72 -16.55 21.83
CA ILE A 10 13.16 -16.28 21.79
C ILE A 10 13.61 -15.49 23.04
N ALA A 11 12.74 -14.64 23.59
CA ALA A 11 13.00 -13.92 24.85
C ALA A 11 13.12 -14.84 26.08
N HIS A 12 12.61 -16.08 26.00
CA HIS A 12 12.75 -17.09 27.06
C HIS A 12 13.96 -18.02 26.86
N ILE A 13 14.74 -17.84 25.80
CA ILE A 13 15.98 -18.60 25.60
C ILE A 13 17.03 -18.06 26.59
N GLY A 14 17.21 -18.77 27.70
CA GLY A 14 18.34 -18.55 28.60
C GLY A 14 19.61 -19.16 28.01
N GLY A 15 20.53 -18.31 27.54
CA GLY A 15 21.80 -18.75 26.94
C GLY A 15 22.88 -17.67 27.01
N ALA A 16 24.04 -17.92 26.38
CA ALA A 16 25.22 -17.05 26.43
C ALA A 16 25.08 -15.70 25.69
N LEU A 17 23.99 -15.49 24.94
CA LEU A 17 23.73 -14.28 24.16
C LEU A 17 22.39 -13.69 24.57
N ASP A 18 22.31 -12.35 24.61
CA ASP A 18 21.06 -11.63 24.83
C ASP A 18 20.00 -12.02 23.79
N ALA A 19 18.74 -12.13 24.24
CA ALA A 19 17.60 -12.54 23.42
C ALA A 19 17.42 -11.74 22.12
N TRP A 20 17.78 -10.45 22.11
CA TRP A 20 17.68 -9.61 20.91
C TRP A 20 18.64 -10.05 19.79
N ARG A 21 19.81 -10.61 20.14
CA ARG A 21 20.79 -11.11 19.15
C ARG A 21 20.29 -12.37 18.48
N TRP A 22 19.67 -13.26 19.26
CA TRP A 22 19.04 -14.47 18.74
C TRP A 22 17.93 -14.15 17.72
N LEU A 23 17.17 -13.08 17.93
CA LEU A 23 16.17 -12.63 16.94
C LEU A 23 16.80 -12.32 15.58
N PHE A 24 17.88 -11.53 15.56
CA PHE A 24 18.56 -11.19 14.31
C PHE A 24 19.18 -12.40 13.61
N ILE A 25 19.79 -13.32 14.38
CA ILE A 25 20.41 -14.53 13.82
C ILE A 25 19.34 -15.44 13.19
N ILE A 26 18.25 -15.73 13.91
CA ILE A 26 17.21 -16.64 13.45
C ILE A 26 16.52 -16.07 12.21
N PHE A 27 16.08 -14.80 12.26
CA PHE A 27 15.42 -14.19 11.10
C PHE A 27 16.37 -14.00 9.92
N GLY A 28 17.64 -13.66 10.16
CA GLY A 28 18.66 -13.55 9.12
C GLY A 28 18.98 -14.87 8.43
N LEU A 29 18.99 -15.99 9.17
CA LEU A 29 19.23 -17.31 8.60
C LEU A 29 18.04 -17.78 7.75
N ILE A 30 16.80 -17.54 8.23
CA ILE A 30 15.59 -17.86 7.46
C ILE A 30 15.57 -17.08 6.13
N THR A 31 15.90 -15.78 6.15
CA THR A 31 15.95 -14.97 4.92
C THR A 31 17.07 -15.41 3.98
N LEU A 32 18.23 -15.82 4.51
CA LEU A 32 19.34 -16.37 3.72
C LEU A 32 18.92 -17.66 3.00
N VAL A 33 18.30 -18.60 3.72
CA VAL A 33 17.79 -19.84 3.13
C VAL A 33 16.76 -19.53 2.04
N TRP A 34 15.85 -18.59 2.30
CA TRP A 34 14.86 -18.17 1.31
C TRP A 34 15.49 -17.51 0.07
N ALA A 35 16.54 -16.71 0.24
CA ALA A 35 17.28 -16.13 -0.89
C ALA A 35 17.91 -17.21 -1.78
N ILE A 36 18.47 -18.27 -1.19
CA ILE A 36 19.01 -19.42 -1.95
C ILE A 36 17.90 -20.13 -2.73
N VAL A 37 16.73 -20.34 -2.11
CA VAL A 37 15.56 -20.91 -2.80
C VAL A 37 15.15 -20.03 -3.99
N LEU A 38 15.07 -18.70 -3.81
CA LEU A 38 14.74 -17.79 -4.90
C LEU A 38 15.76 -17.84 -6.04
N VAL A 39 17.07 -17.89 -5.75
CA VAL A 39 18.12 -18.00 -6.78
C VAL A 39 18.00 -19.30 -7.58
N ILE A 40 17.56 -20.40 -6.96
CA ILE A 40 17.42 -21.69 -7.63
C ILE A 40 16.12 -21.79 -8.44
N PHE A 41 15.01 -21.25 -7.91
CA PHE A 41 13.68 -21.50 -8.45
C PHE A 41 13.04 -20.33 -9.21
N LEU A 42 13.53 -19.09 -9.05
CA LEU A 42 12.94 -17.92 -9.71
C LEU A 42 13.58 -17.70 -11.11
N PRO A 43 12.84 -17.89 -12.21
CA PRO A 43 13.34 -17.63 -13.55
C PRO A 43 13.29 -16.13 -13.90
N ASP A 44 14.32 -15.61 -14.56
CA ASP A 44 14.42 -14.19 -14.94
C ASP A 44 13.44 -13.78 -16.05
N THR A 45 12.94 -14.75 -16.83
CA THR A 45 11.97 -14.50 -17.90
C THR A 45 10.92 -15.61 -17.96
N PRO A 46 9.68 -15.31 -18.43
CA PRO A 46 8.65 -16.33 -18.67
C PRO A 46 9.13 -17.44 -19.63
N ASP A 47 10.09 -17.10 -20.48
CA ASP A 47 10.69 -17.99 -21.47
C ASP A 47 11.78 -18.92 -20.90
N GLN A 48 12.26 -18.63 -19.69
CA GLN A 48 13.19 -19.48 -18.93
C GLN A 48 12.50 -20.19 -17.76
N ALA A 49 11.19 -19.98 -17.59
CA ALA A 49 10.42 -20.60 -16.53
C ALA A 49 10.30 -22.11 -16.75
N ARG A 50 11.07 -22.87 -15.97
CA ARG A 50 11.11 -24.35 -16.01
C ARG A 50 9.83 -25.01 -15.49
N PHE A 51 8.92 -24.23 -14.88
CA PHE A 51 7.67 -24.73 -14.30
C PHE A 51 6.45 -24.55 -15.21
N LEU A 52 6.58 -23.93 -16.40
CA LEU A 52 5.48 -23.66 -17.33
C LEU A 52 5.57 -24.57 -18.56
N ASN A 53 4.46 -25.26 -18.89
CA ASN A 53 4.29 -25.92 -20.18
C ASN A 53 4.12 -24.88 -21.31
N GLU A 54 4.41 -25.24 -22.57
CA GLU A 54 4.31 -24.34 -23.74
C GLU A 54 2.97 -23.59 -23.81
N GLN A 55 1.84 -24.27 -23.61
CA GLN A 55 0.52 -23.62 -23.60
C GLN A 55 0.34 -22.61 -22.45
N GLN A 56 0.87 -22.92 -21.26
CA GLN A 56 0.82 -22.01 -20.12
C GLN A 56 1.77 -20.82 -20.30
N ARG A 57 2.88 -21.01 -21.01
CA ARG A 57 3.79 -19.95 -21.42
C ARG A 57 3.12 -18.99 -22.39
N THR A 58 2.41 -19.49 -23.41
CA THR A 58 1.66 -18.63 -24.35
C THR A 58 0.57 -17.85 -23.61
N GLN A 59 -0.20 -18.49 -22.73
CA GLN A 59 -1.21 -17.80 -21.92
C GLN A 59 -0.59 -16.77 -20.94
N ALA A 60 0.59 -17.03 -20.38
CA ALA A 60 1.30 -16.08 -19.53
C ALA A 60 1.81 -14.87 -20.34
N VAL A 61 2.37 -15.11 -21.53
CA VAL A 61 2.79 -14.05 -22.46
C VAL A 61 1.59 -13.24 -22.93
N ASP A 62 0.48 -13.89 -23.27
CA ASP A 62 -0.76 -13.22 -23.67
C ASP A 62 -1.39 -12.44 -22.51
N ARG A 63 -1.27 -12.89 -21.26
CA ARG A 63 -1.64 -12.09 -20.08
C ARG A 63 -0.77 -10.85 -19.88
N ILE A 64 0.53 -10.97 -20.14
CA ILE A 64 1.46 -9.84 -20.07
C ILE A 64 1.15 -8.85 -21.22
N ARG A 65 0.83 -9.36 -22.41
CA ARG A 65 0.39 -8.57 -23.57
C ARG A 65 -0.97 -7.91 -23.32
N SER A 66 -1.96 -8.63 -22.79
CA SER A 66 -3.30 -8.13 -22.50
C SER A 66 -3.31 -7.09 -21.38
N ASN A 67 -2.34 -7.15 -20.46
CA ASN A 67 -2.18 -6.13 -19.41
C ASN A 67 -1.61 -4.81 -19.95
N GLN A 68 -1.38 -4.66 -21.26
CA GLN A 68 -0.93 -3.43 -21.94
C GLN A 68 0.22 -2.71 -21.22
N THR A 69 1.09 -3.45 -20.52
CA THR A 69 1.99 -2.86 -19.51
C THR A 69 3.26 -2.26 -20.11
N GLY A 70 3.28 -2.10 -21.44
CA GLY A 70 4.47 -1.80 -22.23
C GLY A 70 5.42 -3.01 -22.22
N MET A 71 5.80 -3.50 -23.40
CA MET A 71 6.97 -4.37 -23.48
C MET A 71 8.15 -3.60 -22.90
N LYS A 72 9.04 -4.28 -22.16
CA LYS A 72 10.24 -3.72 -21.54
C LYS A 72 11.02 -2.90 -22.58
N ASP A 73 10.86 -1.59 -22.56
CA ASP A 73 11.63 -0.67 -23.38
C ASP A 73 12.78 -0.16 -22.51
N ASN A 74 14.01 -0.49 -22.90
CA ASN A 74 15.21 -0.08 -22.16
C ASN A 74 15.54 1.41 -22.36
N HIS A 75 14.78 2.14 -23.18
CA HIS A 75 15.00 3.57 -23.42
C HIS A 75 14.20 4.43 -22.43
N PHE A 76 14.93 5.18 -21.61
CA PHE A 76 14.35 6.12 -20.66
C PHE A 76 13.81 7.36 -21.39
N LYS A 77 12.49 7.52 -21.43
CA LYS A 77 11.81 8.61 -22.15
C LYS A 77 11.48 9.78 -21.21
N TRP A 78 12.22 10.87 -21.30
CA TRP A 78 11.99 12.09 -20.49
C TRP A 78 10.60 12.70 -20.67
N ASP A 79 9.99 12.57 -21.86
CA ASP A 79 8.62 13.03 -22.09
C ASP A 79 7.60 12.29 -21.21
N GLN A 80 7.81 10.98 -20.98
CA GLN A 80 6.97 10.21 -20.07
C GLN A 80 7.17 10.68 -18.62
N VAL A 81 8.40 11.03 -18.22
CA VAL A 81 8.70 11.58 -16.88
C VAL A 81 7.94 12.88 -16.63
N ARG A 82 8.02 13.83 -17.57
CA ARG A 82 7.28 15.11 -17.46
C ARG A 82 5.77 14.87 -17.44
N GLY A 83 5.31 13.88 -18.20
CA GLY A 83 3.93 13.41 -18.18
C GLY A 83 3.47 12.87 -16.82
N VAL A 84 4.33 12.21 -16.03
CA VAL A 84 4.01 11.76 -14.66
C VAL A 84 3.80 12.94 -13.72
N VAL A 85 4.73 13.90 -13.72
CA VAL A 85 4.72 15.03 -12.77
C VAL A 85 3.50 15.93 -12.98
N GLN A 86 2.96 15.96 -14.20
CA GLN A 86 1.77 16.75 -14.56
C GLN A 86 0.48 15.91 -14.57
N ASP A 87 0.53 14.65 -14.17
CA ASP A 87 -0.65 13.79 -14.13
C ASP A 87 -1.42 13.99 -12.82
N PRO A 88 -2.64 14.54 -12.86
CA PRO A 88 -3.44 14.73 -11.66
C PRO A 88 -3.73 13.41 -10.93
N ASN A 89 -3.85 12.28 -11.63
CA ASN A 89 -4.14 10.99 -10.99
C ASN A 89 -2.93 10.48 -10.20
N VAL A 90 -1.71 10.66 -10.74
CA VAL A 90 -0.47 10.30 -10.03
C VAL A 90 -0.25 11.24 -8.85
N LEU A 91 -0.46 12.54 -9.02
CA LEU A 91 -0.35 13.51 -7.93
C LEU A 91 -1.34 13.23 -6.80
N LEU A 92 -2.59 12.88 -7.11
CA LEU A 92 -3.58 12.45 -6.10
C LEU A 92 -3.11 11.18 -5.38
N LEU A 93 -2.58 10.19 -6.09
CA LEU A 93 -2.01 8.99 -5.49
C LEU A 93 -0.78 9.28 -4.62
N MET A 94 0.05 10.27 -4.96
CA MET A 94 1.16 10.72 -4.13
C MET A 94 0.67 11.40 -2.85
N VAL A 95 -0.33 12.27 -2.94
CA VAL A 95 -0.94 12.92 -1.75
C VAL A 95 -1.56 11.86 -0.84
N TYR A 96 -2.27 10.89 -1.40
CA TYR A 96 -2.77 9.74 -0.66
C TYR A 96 -1.63 8.98 0.02
N GLN A 97 -0.56 8.68 -0.69
CA GLN A 97 0.59 7.95 -0.15
C GLN A 97 1.28 8.72 0.98
N LEU A 98 1.46 10.03 0.85
CA LEU A 98 2.07 10.87 1.87
C LEU A 98 1.21 10.94 3.14
N THR A 99 -0.08 11.25 2.97
CA THR A 99 -1.04 11.35 4.09
C THR A 99 -1.30 10.01 4.77
N PHE A 100 -1.16 8.90 4.04
CA PHE A 100 -1.15 7.56 4.61
C PHE A 100 0.10 7.26 5.44
N SER A 101 1.27 7.70 4.97
CA SER A 101 2.56 7.29 5.54
C SER A 101 2.93 8.07 6.80
N ILE A 102 2.39 9.28 6.97
CA ILE A 102 2.55 10.07 8.20
C ILE A 102 1.98 9.32 9.43
N PRO A 103 0.70 8.90 9.45
CA PRO A 103 0.15 8.01 10.48
C PRO A 103 0.92 6.70 10.64
N ASN A 104 1.44 6.13 9.56
CA ASN A 104 2.21 4.89 9.61
C ASN A 104 3.50 5.03 10.43
N GLY A 105 4.30 6.08 10.16
CA GLY A 105 5.51 6.37 10.92
C GLY A 105 5.23 6.65 12.40
N ALA A 106 4.16 7.40 12.67
CA ALA A 106 3.70 7.65 14.03
C ALA A 106 3.31 6.36 14.75
N HIS A 107 2.47 5.52 14.13
CA HIS A 107 1.98 4.28 14.73
C HIS A 107 3.12 3.30 15.04
N THR A 108 4.06 3.11 14.11
CA THR A 108 5.20 2.19 14.31
C THR A 108 6.08 2.60 15.48
N THR A 109 6.24 3.90 15.73
CA THR A 109 7.10 4.42 16.80
C THR A 109 6.36 4.55 18.14
N PHE A 110 5.11 5.02 18.12
CA PHE A 110 4.39 5.43 19.33
C PHE A 110 3.31 4.43 19.80
N SER A 111 2.90 3.44 19.00
CA SER A 111 1.86 2.47 19.41
C SER A 111 2.18 1.79 20.75
N SER A 112 3.41 1.30 20.92
CA SER A 112 3.85 0.65 22.16
C SER A 112 3.95 1.62 23.33
N LEU A 113 4.32 2.88 23.07
CA LEU A 113 4.40 3.92 24.09
C LEU A 113 3.01 4.35 24.58
N VAL A 114 2.06 4.47 23.67
CA VAL A 114 0.65 4.75 23.99
C VAL A 114 0.06 3.61 24.81
N MET A 115 0.33 2.35 24.44
CA MET A 115 -0.10 1.19 25.22
C MET A 115 0.55 1.16 26.62
N ALA A 116 1.83 1.50 26.75
CA ALA A 116 2.47 1.63 28.06
C ALA A 116 1.86 2.79 28.88
N GLY A 117 1.51 3.91 28.23
CA GLY A 117 0.83 5.05 28.87
C GLY A 117 -0.56 4.72 29.40
N PHE A 118 -1.20 3.65 28.91
CA PHE A 118 -2.46 3.15 29.47
C PHE A 118 -2.29 2.32 30.76
N GLY A 119 -1.04 2.09 31.21
CA GLY A 119 -0.74 1.32 32.42
C GLY A 119 -0.48 -0.16 32.19
N PHE A 120 -0.35 -0.61 30.93
CA PHE A 120 0.00 -1.99 30.62
C PHE A 120 1.49 -2.25 30.84
N THR A 121 1.82 -3.40 31.43
CA THR A 121 3.21 -3.86 31.55
C THR A 121 3.80 -4.18 30.17
N ARG A 122 5.13 -4.13 30.02
CA ARG A 122 5.82 -4.43 28.74
C ARG A 122 5.39 -5.77 28.15
N PHE A 123 5.22 -6.80 29.00
CA PHE A 123 4.74 -8.12 28.57
C PHE A 123 3.30 -8.09 28.04
N GLN A 124 2.40 -7.36 28.70
CA GLN A 124 1.02 -7.18 28.22
C GLN A 124 0.98 -6.43 26.89
N VAL A 125 1.84 -5.42 26.69
CA VAL A 125 1.93 -4.70 25.41
C VAL A 125 2.28 -5.64 24.26
N TYR A 126 3.23 -6.57 24.44
CA TYR A 126 3.54 -7.57 23.40
C TYR A 126 2.35 -8.48 23.10
N LEU A 127 1.61 -8.91 24.12
CA LEU A 127 0.42 -9.74 23.96
C LEU A 127 -0.70 -8.99 23.21
N LEU A 128 -0.91 -7.71 23.54
CA LEU A 128 -1.92 -6.84 22.92
C LEU A 128 -1.61 -6.47 21.46
N ASN A 129 -0.34 -6.59 21.05
CA ASN A 129 0.06 -6.49 19.64
C ASN A 129 -0.29 -7.74 18.82
N MET A 130 -0.54 -8.90 19.44
CA MET A 130 -0.91 -10.11 18.69
C MET A 130 -2.26 -9.97 17.98
N PRO A 131 -3.36 -9.55 18.65
CA PRO A 131 -4.65 -9.29 17.99
C PRO A 131 -4.55 -8.24 16.90
N MET A 132 -3.74 -7.20 17.11
CA MET A 132 -3.52 -6.13 16.14
C MET A 132 -3.04 -6.68 14.78
N GLY A 133 -2.12 -7.66 14.80
CA GLY A 133 -1.68 -8.33 13.59
C GLY A 133 -2.75 -9.22 12.92
N ALA A 134 -3.67 -9.80 13.70
CA ALA A 134 -4.78 -10.60 13.18
C ALA A 134 -5.79 -9.72 12.45
N ILE A 135 -6.10 -8.57 13.06
CA ILE A 135 -7.01 -7.57 12.52
C ILE A 135 -6.42 -6.97 11.24
N LEU A 136 -5.11 -6.71 11.21
CA LEU A 136 -4.42 -6.34 9.97
C LEU A 136 -4.59 -7.40 8.88
N ALA A 137 -4.33 -8.66 9.19
CA ALA A 137 -4.47 -9.76 8.22
C ALA A 137 -5.92 -9.88 7.72
N PHE A 138 -6.89 -9.73 8.62
CA PHE A 138 -8.32 -9.72 8.28
C PHE A 138 -8.66 -8.58 7.31
N PHE A 139 -8.23 -7.34 7.60
CA PHE A 139 -8.49 -6.21 6.70
C PHE A 139 -7.72 -6.34 5.38
N ALA A 140 -6.48 -6.82 5.39
CA ALA A 140 -5.68 -6.98 4.18
C ALA A 140 -6.23 -8.07 3.25
N ILE A 141 -6.59 -9.23 3.80
CA ILE A 141 -7.17 -10.34 3.02
C ILE A 141 -8.59 -9.96 2.58
N GLY A 142 -9.39 -9.40 3.49
CA GLY A 142 -10.77 -8.99 3.20
C GLY A 142 -10.84 -7.91 2.12
N SER A 143 -9.99 -6.88 2.19
CA SER A 143 -9.92 -5.83 1.17
C SER A 143 -9.43 -6.36 -0.17
N SER A 144 -8.41 -7.23 -0.16
CA SER A 144 -7.89 -7.86 -1.39
C SER A 144 -8.94 -8.75 -2.06
N TYR A 145 -9.65 -9.56 -1.27
CA TYR A 145 -10.73 -10.41 -1.77
C TYR A 145 -11.85 -9.56 -2.38
N LEU A 146 -12.28 -8.50 -1.68
CA LEU A 146 -13.35 -7.63 -2.17
C LEU A 146 -12.96 -6.89 -3.46
N CYS A 147 -11.71 -6.39 -3.53
CA CYS A 147 -11.15 -5.75 -4.73
C CYS A 147 -10.95 -6.74 -5.90
N SER A 148 -10.74 -8.02 -5.61
CA SER A 148 -10.61 -9.06 -6.63
C SER A 148 -11.96 -9.51 -7.18
N ARG A 149 -13.00 -9.53 -6.34
CA ARG A 149 -14.34 -10.00 -6.71
C ARG A 149 -15.15 -8.93 -7.44
N PHE A 150 -14.99 -7.67 -7.04
CA PHE A 150 -15.75 -6.55 -7.57
C PHE A 150 -14.84 -5.54 -8.29
N ASN A 151 -14.95 -5.50 -9.62
CA ASN A 151 -14.28 -4.48 -10.44
C ASN A 151 -14.89 -3.10 -10.16
N GLY A 152 -14.06 -2.08 -9.93
CA GLY A 152 -14.53 -0.71 -9.68
C GLY A 152 -14.69 -0.33 -8.19
N TYR A 153 -14.33 -1.19 -7.24
CA TYR A 153 -14.51 -0.93 -5.81
C TYR A 153 -13.21 -0.56 -5.09
N ARG A 154 -12.08 -0.48 -5.80
CA ARG A 154 -10.75 -0.32 -5.18
C ARG A 154 -10.64 1.01 -4.44
N THR A 155 -11.09 2.11 -5.05
CA THR A 155 -11.12 3.43 -4.41
C THR A 155 -12.11 3.51 -3.24
N ILE A 156 -13.24 2.82 -3.31
CA ILE A 156 -14.25 2.76 -2.23
C ILE A 156 -13.69 2.01 -1.03
N VAL A 157 -13.06 0.85 -1.27
CA VAL A 157 -12.44 0.05 -0.21
C VAL A 157 -11.28 0.83 0.42
N GLY A 158 -10.45 1.51 -0.36
CA GLY A 158 -9.39 2.38 0.15
C GLY A 158 -9.91 3.54 1.02
N ALA A 159 -11.02 4.18 0.62
CA ALA A 159 -11.69 5.21 1.40
C ALA A 159 -12.32 4.65 2.69
N ALA A 160 -12.98 3.49 2.61
CA ALA A 160 -13.58 2.83 3.77
C ALA A 160 -12.53 2.42 4.82
N LEU A 161 -11.39 1.87 4.39
CA LEU A 161 -10.28 1.54 5.29
C LEU A 161 -9.69 2.79 5.96
N SER A 162 -9.59 3.90 5.22
CA SER A 162 -9.15 5.19 5.77
C SER A 162 -10.14 5.73 6.81
N LEU A 163 -11.45 5.59 6.56
CA LEU A 163 -12.50 5.95 7.52
C LEU A 163 -12.51 5.08 8.78
N ILE A 164 -12.28 3.77 8.65
CA ILE A 164 -12.15 2.86 9.81
C ILE A 164 -10.94 3.27 10.67
N SER A 165 -9.87 3.72 10.02
CA SER A 165 -8.66 4.16 10.73
C SER A 165 -8.84 5.53 11.39
N LEU A 166 -9.63 6.40 10.76
CA LEU A 166 -10.07 7.67 11.31
C LEU A 166 -10.94 7.46 12.56
N THR A 167 -11.90 6.54 12.53
CA THR A 167 -12.69 6.21 13.73
C THR A 167 -11.81 5.59 14.80
N GLY A 168 -10.83 4.78 14.41
CA GLY A 168 -9.77 4.29 15.29
C GLY A 168 -9.02 5.42 16.01
N SER A 169 -8.51 6.42 15.28
CA SER A 169 -7.76 7.54 15.87
C SER A 169 -8.61 8.38 16.83
N ILE A 170 -9.88 8.63 16.49
CA ILE A 170 -10.82 9.34 17.35
C ILE A 170 -11.10 8.54 18.63
N LEU A 171 -11.28 7.23 18.52
CA LEU A 171 -11.58 6.36 19.65
C LEU A 171 -10.41 6.21 20.62
N VAL A 172 -9.16 6.25 20.13
CA VAL A 172 -7.97 6.27 20.99
C VAL A 172 -7.97 7.52 21.89
N ARG A 173 -8.42 8.66 21.38
CA ARG A 173 -8.41 9.94 22.11
C ARG A 173 -9.64 10.13 23.00
N PHE A 174 -10.83 9.96 22.44
CA PHE A 174 -12.10 10.25 23.12
C PHE A 174 -12.78 9.01 23.72
N GLY A 175 -12.11 7.85 23.68
CA GLY A 175 -12.64 6.61 24.22
C GLY A 175 -12.92 6.73 25.73
N PRO A 176 -14.16 6.43 26.19
CA PRO A 176 -14.53 6.55 27.60
C PRO A 176 -13.83 5.52 28.50
N ASN A 177 -13.45 4.35 27.95
CA ASN A 177 -12.88 3.22 28.69
C ASN A 177 -11.52 2.83 28.10
N GLN A 178 -10.63 2.23 28.90
CA GLN A 178 -9.36 1.67 28.39
C GLN A 178 -9.58 0.66 27.25
N GLY A 179 -10.63 -0.16 27.34
CA GLY A 179 -10.99 -1.12 26.29
C GLY A 179 -11.39 -0.46 24.96
N SER A 180 -12.08 0.68 24.99
CA SER A 180 -12.43 1.39 23.76
C SER A 180 -11.21 2.05 23.12
N ARG A 181 -10.29 2.60 23.92
CA ARG A 181 -9.01 3.14 23.42
C ARG A 181 -8.14 2.05 22.79
N LEU A 182 -8.11 0.85 23.38
CA LEU A 182 -7.41 -0.31 22.82
C LEU A 182 -8.04 -0.78 21.50
N LEU A 183 -9.37 -0.84 21.44
CA LEU A 183 -10.09 -1.15 20.20
C LEU A 183 -9.80 -0.10 19.13
N GLY A 184 -9.67 1.18 19.51
CA GLY A 184 -9.24 2.26 18.63
C GLY A 184 -7.86 2.02 18.03
N LEU A 185 -6.88 1.58 18.84
CA LEU A 185 -5.54 1.21 18.37
C LEU A 185 -5.56 0.01 17.40
N TRP A 186 -6.47 -0.94 17.60
CA TRP A 186 -6.63 -2.07 16.70
C TRP A 186 -7.28 -1.69 15.37
N LEU A 187 -8.34 -0.87 15.40
CA LEU A 187 -8.99 -0.36 14.19
C LEU A 187 -8.07 0.58 13.40
N PHE A 188 -7.19 1.31 14.09
CA PHE A 188 -6.20 2.15 13.46
C PHE A 188 -5.41 1.39 12.40
N VAL A 189 -5.01 0.14 12.68
CA VAL A 189 -4.17 -0.66 11.76
C VAL A 189 -4.86 -1.05 10.44
N ALA A 190 -6.19 -0.86 10.33
CA ALA A 190 -6.92 -1.06 9.08
C ALA A 190 -6.34 -0.24 7.92
N PHE A 191 -5.72 0.92 8.20
CA PHE A 191 -5.15 1.76 7.14
C PHE A 191 -4.12 0.98 6.33
N ALA A 192 -3.30 0.12 6.96
CA ALA A 192 -2.18 -0.55 6.29
C ALA A 192 -2.61 -1.45 5.11
N ALA A 193 -3.86 -1.92 5.11
CA ALA A 193 -4.46 -2.64 3.99
C ALA A 193 -4.71 -1.77 2.74
N GLY A 194 -4.60 -0.43 2.85
CA GLY A 194 -4.74 0.52 1.74
C GLY A 194 -3.50 0.63 0.84
N PHE A 195 -2.30 0.31 1.35
CA PHE A 195 -1.06 0.40 0.56
C PHE A 195 -1.00 -0.54 -0.65
N PRO A 196 -1.37 -1.83 -0.53
CA PRO A 196 -1.46 -2.71 -1.70
C PRO A 196 -2.50 -2.22 -2.73
N ILE A 197 -3.59 -1.61 -2.27
CA ILE A 197 -4.64 -1.06 -3.14
C ILE A 197 -4.09 0.12 -3.94
N SER A 198 -3.32 1.01 -3.33
CA SER A 198 -2.71 2.15 -4.02
C SER A 198 -1.69 1.71 -5.09
N LEU A 199 -0.86 0.69 -4.80
CA LEU A 199 0.02 0.08 -5.79
C LEU A 199 -0.76 -0.56 -6.94
N SER A 200 -1.85 -1.27 -6.64
CA SER A 200 -2.72 -1.89 -7.64
C SER A 200 -3.37 -0.84 -8.55
N LEU A 201 -3.80 0.30 -7.99
CA LEU A 201 -4.34 1.43 -8.75
C LEU A 201 -3.30 2.02 -9.71
N ILE A 202 -2.05 2.22 -9.29
CA ILE A 202 -0.98 2.63 -10.23
C ILE A 202 -0.79 1.57 -11.30
N ALA A 203 -0.71 0.30 -10.91
CA ALA A 203 -0.43 -0.77 -11.83
C ALA A 203 -1.48 -0.90 -12.93
N SER A 204 -2.73 -0.59 -12.62
CA SER A 204 -3.87 -0.65 -13.53
C SER A 204 -4.20 0.67 -14.24
N ASN A 205 -3.83 1.84 -13.70
CA ASN A 205 -4.21 3.15 -14.25
C ASN A 205 -3.07 3.89 -14.96
N VAL A 206 -1.82 3.44 -14.79
CA VAL A 206 -0.66 4.06 -15.46
C VAL A 206 -0.12 3.11 -16.51
N ALA A 207 -0.28 3.50 -17.78
CA ALA A 207 0.30 2.82 -18.94
C ALA A 207 1.60 3.51 -19.40
N GLY A 208 2.54 2.71 -19.89
CA GLY A 208 3.90 3.13 -20.26
C GLY A 208 4.93 2.70 -19.22
N PHE A 209 6.00 2.03 -19.69
CA PHE A 209 7.00 1.41 -18.81
C PHE A 209 7.76 2.45 -17.96
N THR A 210 8.29 3.52 -18.59
CA THR A 210 9.01 4.58 -17.87
C THR A 210 8.07 5.36 -16.97
N LYS A 211 6.86 5.69 -17.45
CA LYS A 211 5.82 6.40 -16.67
C LYS A 211 5.49 5.65 -15.36
N LYS A 212 5.25 4.35 -15.44
CA LYS A 212 4.91 3.50 -14.30
C LYS A 212 6.06 3.37 -13.31
N SER A 213 7.28 3.16 -13.79
CA SER A 213 8.47 3.10 -12.94
C SER A 213 8.69 4.38 -12.14
N VAL A 214 8.56 5.54 -12.80
CA VAL A 214 8.71 6.85 -12.14
C VAL A 214 7.58 7.11 -11.15
N ALA A 215 6.33 6.80 -11.49
CA ALA A 215 5.19 6.95 -10.58
C ALA A 215 5.36 6.08 -9.31
N SER A 216 5.81 4.83 -9.46
CA SER A 216 6.13 3.95 -8.32
C SER A 216 7.29 4.51 -7.48
N ALA A 217 8.34 5.04 -8.10
CA ALA A 217 9.45 5.66 -7.38
C ALA A 217 9.00 6.90 -6.56
N MET A 218 8.15 7.75 -7.14
CA MET A 218 7.56 8.90 -6.44
C MET A 218 6.70 8.47 -5.26
N MET A 219 5.94 7.38 -5.37
CA MET A 219 5.21 6.79 -4.24
C MET A 219 6.14 6.34 -3.12
N PHE A 220 7.23 5.64 -3.43
CA PHE A 220 8.21 5.22 -2.42
C PHE A 220 8.87 6.41 -1.75
N PHE A 221 9.14 7.48 -2.50
CA PHE A 221 9.63 8.73 -1.93
C PHE A 221 8.63 9.34 -0.94
N CYS A 222 7.35 9.46 -1.30
CA CYS A 222 6.30 9.94 -0.39
C CYS A 222 6.13 9.03 0.82
N TYR A 223 6.29 7.71 0.65
CA TYR A 223 6.24 6.75 1.75
C TYR A 223 7.37 6.98 2.76
N ALA A 224 8.61 7.10 2.26
CA ALA A 224 9.77 7.39 3.11
C ALA A 224 9.63 8.74 3.81
N ALA A 225 9.25 9.80 3.07
CA ALA A 225 9.06 11.13 3.62
C ALA A 225 7.98 11.16 4.72
N GLY A 226 6.84 10.51 4.50
CA GLY A 226 5.78 10.44 5.50
C GLY A 226 6.20 9.68 6.76
N ASN A 227 6.94 8.56 6.62
CA ASN A 227 7.45 7.82 7.77
C ASN A 227 8.46 8.61 8.60
N ILE A 228 9.22 9.52 7.98
CA ILE A 228 10.12 10.44 8.70
C ILE A 228 9.30 11.51 9.42
N ILE A 229 8.32 12.13 8.75
CA ILE A 229 7.50 13.22 9.31
C ILE A 229 6.64 12.73 10.48
N GLY A 230 6.09 11.51 10.39
CA GLY A 230 5.15 10.95 11.35
C GLY A 230 5.58 11.08 12.82
N PRO A 231 6.75 10.53 13.21
CA PRO A 231 7.26 10.63 14.57
C PRO A 231 7.50 12.06 15.07
N PHE A 232 7.89 12.99 14.19
CA PHE A 232 8.14 14.39 14.59
C PHE A 232 6.86 15.15 14.95
N LEU A 233 5.68 14.64 14.60
CA LEU A 233 4.40 15.23 14.99
C LEU A 233 3.99 14.87 16.43
N PHE A 234 4.68 13.91 17.06
CA PHE A 234 4.42 13.47 18.42
C PHE A 234 5.45 14.10 19.36
N PHE A 235 5.08 15.28 19.89
CA PHE A 235 5.98 16.02 20.78
C PHE A 235 6.11 15.34 22.15
N PRO A 236 7.33 15.13 22.67
CA PRO A 236 7.54 14.56 24.00
C PRO A 236 6.89 15.37 25.13
N ARG A 237 6.77 16.69 24.95
CA ARG A 237 6.12 17.63 25.89
C ARG A 237 4.61 17.40 26.08
N GLU A 238 3.96 16.68 25.16
CA GLU A 238 2.52 16.39 25.23
C GLU A 238 2.23 14.96 25.71
N ALA A 239 3.26 14.25 26.20
CA ALA A 239 3.07 12.94 26.79
C ALA A 239 2.18 13.02 28.06
N PRO A 240 1.26 12.06 28.29
CA PRO A 240 0.99 10.84 27.53
C PRO A 240 -0.15 10.95 26.50
N GLU A 241 -0.87 12.08 26.44
CA GLU A 241 -2.06 12.22 25.59
C GLU A 241 -1.74 12.52 24.11
N TYR A 242 -0.58 13.10 23.82
CA TYR A 242 -0.09 13.43 22.47
C TYR A 242 -1.16 14.09 21.58
N ALA A 243 -1.83 15.10 22.11
CA ALA A 243 -2.98 15.75 21.49
C ALA A 243 -2.71 16.25 20.06
N SER A 244 -1.54 16.84 19.80
CA SER A 244 -1.18 17.33 18.48
C SER A 244 -0.92 16.20 17.48
N GLY A 245 -0.26 15.13 17.93
CA GLY A 245 0.04 13.96 17.09
C GLY A 245 -1.23 13.22 16.62
N PHE A 246 -2.19 13.00 17.53
CA PHE A 246 -3.47 12.39 17.18
C PHE A 246 -4.34 13.30 16.30
N LEU A 247 -4.30 14.62 16.52
CA LEU A 247 -5.00 15.58 15.66
C LEU A 247 -4.42 15.57 14.24
N ALA A 248 -3.10 15.65 14.09
CA ALA A 248 -2.43 15.60 12.79
C ALA A 248 -2.74 14.29 12.06
N THR A 249 -2.75 13.17 12.78
CA THR A 249 -3.11 11.84 12.25
C THR A 249 -4.56 11.78 11.75
N THR A 250 -5.48 12.36 12.51
CA THR A 250 -6.91 12.42 12.15
C THR A 250 -7.12 13.28 10.90
N ILE A 251 -6.43 14.43 10.80
CA ILE A 251 -6.44 15.27 9.59
C ILE A 251 -5.87 14.48 8.39
N CYS A 252 -4.77 13.77 8.57
CA CYS A 252 -4.17 12.96 7.51
C CYS A 252 -5.14 11.89 6.97
N PHE A 253 -5.85 11.18 7.84
CA PHE A 253 -6.86 10.20 7.40
C PHE A 253 -8.09 10.85 6.75
N GLY A 254 -8.48 12.05 7.20
CA GLY A 254 -9.52 12.84 6.54
C GLY A 254 -9.13 13.21 5.11
N ILE A 255 -7.90 13.71 4.93
CA ILE A 255 -7.35 14.05 3.60
C ILE A 255 -7.21 12.77 2.76
N SER A 256 -6.68 11.68 3.29
CA SER A 256 -6.51 10.43 2.53
C SER A 256 -7.85 9.88 2.01
N THR A 257 -8.90 9.96 2.84
CA THR A 257 -10.27 9.60 2.45
C THR A 257 -10.78 10.50 1.33
N LEU A 258 -10.65 11.82 1.50
CA LEU A 258 -11.07 12.79 0.49
C LEU A 258 -10.32 12.58 -0.82
N THR A 259 -9.00 12.37 -0.78
CA THR A 259 -8.18 12.13 -1.96
C THR A 259 -8.61 10.88 -2.72
N MET A 260 -8.95 9.78 -2.02
CA MET A 260 -9.48 8.57 -2.67
C MET A 260 -10.84 8.80 -3.32
N LEU A 261 -11.72 9.59 -2.69
CA LEU A 261 -13.01 9.95 -3.28
C LEU A 261 -12.83 10.86 -4.50
N VAL A 262 -11.96 11.86 -4.42
CA VAL A 262 -11.62 12.75 -5.54
C VAL A 262 -11.05 11.94 -6.70
N LEU A 263 -10.10 11.03 -6.43
CA LEU A 263 -9.54 10.13 -7.44
C LEU A 263 -10.63 9.28 -8.09
N ARG A 264 -11.60 8.76 -7.32
CA ARG A 264 -12.73 8.04 -7.90
C ARG A 264 -13.54 8.90 -8.86
N PHE A 265 -13.87 10.13 -8.47
CA PHE A 265 -14.64 11.03 -9.32
C PHE A 265 -13.87 11.43 -10.58
N THR A 266 -12.56 11.72 -10.48
CA THR A 266 -11.75 12.04 -11.65
C THR A 266 -11.70 10.87 -12.63
N LEU A 267 -11.48 9.65 -12.16
CA LEU A 267 -11.44 8.45 -13.01
C LEU A 267 -12.80 8.17 -13.68
N ILE A 268 -13.92 8.34 -12.96
CA ILE A 268 -15.27 8.18 -13.53
C ILE A 268 -15.56 9.27 -14.57
N MET A 269 -15.22 10.52 -14.28
CA MET A 269 -15.41 11.63 -15.21
C MET A 269 -14.58 11.45 -16.48
N GLU A 270 -13.34 10.99 -16.35
CA GLU A 270 -12.47 10.76 -17.48
C GLU A 270 -12.94 9.58 -18.34
N ASN A 271 -13.40 8.49 -17.72
CA ASN A 271 -14.03 7.39 -18.44
C ASN A 271 -15.29 7.86 -19.19
N LYS A 272 -16.18 8.64 -18.55
CA LYS A 272 -17.37 9.21 -19.21
C LYS A 272 -17.02 10.16 -20.36
N ARG A 273 -15.94 10.93 -20.24
CA ARG A 273 -15.45 11.81 -21.32
C ARG A 273 -14.94 10.99 -22.50
N ARG A 274 -14.21 9.90 -22.24
CA ARG A 274 -13.69 8.99 -23.26
C ARG A 274 -14.81 8.23 -23.96
N ASP A 275 -15.84 7.78 -23.22
CA ASP A 275 -17.03 7.15 -23.81
C ASP A 275 -17.74 8.08 -24.81
N LYS A 276 -17.86 9.37 -24.50
CA LYS A 276 -18.43 10.37 -25.43
C LYS A 276 -17.57 10.60 -26.67
N LEU A 277 -16.25 10.62 -26.51
CA LEU A 277 -15.31 10.80 -27.62
C LEU A 277 -15.30 9.58 -28.56
N GLN A 278 -15.35 8.35 -28.01
CA GLN A 278 -15.45 7.12 -28.79
C GLN A 278 -16.77 7.02 -29.57
N GLN A 279 -17.86 7.58 -29.05
CA GLN A 279 -19.12 7.67 -29.80
C GLN A 279 -19.04 8.65 -30.99
N THR A 280 -18.10 9.59 -30.99
CA THR A 280 -17.96 10.64 -32.01
C THR A 280 -16.83 10.35 -33.03
N SER A 281 -15.88 9.46 -32.70
CA SER A 281 -14.73 9.14 -33.55
C SER A 281 -14.82 7.71 -34.09
N ILE A 282 -14.79 7.59 -35.42
CA ILE A 282 -14.82 6.32 -36.17
C ILE A 282 -13.70 5.42 -35.63
N SER A 283 -14.07 4.23 -35.17
CA SER A 283 -13.21 3.25 -34.51
C SER A 283 -11.98 2.91 -35.35
N LEU A 284 -10.80 3.29 -34.88
CA LEU A 284 -9.54 2.75 -35.41
C LEU A 284 -9.40 1.27 -35.02
N PRO A 285 -8.91 0.40 -35.92
CA PRO A 285 -8.77 -1.04 -35.64
C PRO A 285 -7.89 -1.32 -34.40
N PRO A 286 -8.24 -2.32 -33.58
CA PRO A 286 -7.52 -2.63 -32.33
C PRO A 286 -6.03 -3.01 -32.53
N GLU A 287 -5.68 -3.61 -33.67
CA GLU A 287 -4.33 -4.16 -33.95
C GLU A 287 -3.20 -3.11 -34.02
N GLN A 288 -3.47 -1.85 -34.38
CA GLN A 288 -2.42 -0.82 -34.51
C GLN A 288 -2.18 -0.02 -33.21
N LEU A 289 -3.04 -0.17 -32.20
CA LEU A 289 -2.89 0.49 -30.90
C LEU A 289 -2.07 -0.34 -29.89
N GLU A 290 -2.01 -1.65 -30.05
CA GLU A 290 -1.39 -2.59 -29.12
C GLU A 290 0.16 -2.59 -29.16
N LEU A 291 0.76 -2.04 -30.21
CA LEU A 291 2.22 -2.05 -30.46
C LEU A 291 2.93 -0.73 -30.18
N SER A 292 2.21 0.32 -29.78
CA SER A 292 2.80 1.63 -29.51
C SER A 292 2.87 1.89 -28.01
N ASP A 293 4.06 2.18 -27.47
CA ASP A 293 4.30 2.59 -26.07
C ASP A 293 3.71 4.00 -25.78
N LYS A 294 2.42 4.16 -26.04
CA LYS A 294 1.62 5.36 -25.80
C LYS A 294 1.22 5.36 -24.33
N THR A 295 1.37 6.52 -23.71
CA THR A 295 0.91 6.73 -22.34
C THR A 295 -0.61 6.60 -22.23
N ASP A 296 -1.11 6.28 -21.03
CA ASP A 296 -2.53 6.26 -20.65
C ASP A 296 -3.37 7.47 -21.11
N ARG A 297 -2.76 8.66 -21.24
CA ARG A 297 -3.38 9.87 -21.82
C ARG A 297 -3.42 9.89 -23.34
N GLN A 298 -2.46 9.24 -23.99
CA GLN A 298 -2.36 9.14 -25.45
C GLN A 298 -3.19 7.98 -26.00
N ASN A 299 -3.47 6.95 -25.19
CA ASN A 299 -4.32 5.84 -25.57
C ASN A 299 -5.79 6.12 -25.18
N LEU A 300 -6.59 6.57 -26.15
CA LEU A 300 -8.02 6.84 -25.97
C LEU A 300 -8.87 5.58 -25.68
N ASN A 301 -8.35 4.38 -25.99
CA ASN A 301 -9.02 3.11 -25.70
C ASN A 301 -8.73 2.59 -24.28
N PHE A 302 -7.79 3.21 -23.55
CA PHE A 302 -7.47 2.83 -22.19
C PHE A 302 -8.59 3.26 -21.22
N ARG A 303 -9.10 2.31 -20.42
CA ARG A 303 -10.13 2.56 -19.40
C ARG A 303 -9.51 2.54 -18.01
N TYR A 304 -9.78 3.59 -17.24
CA TYR A 304 -9.34 3.68 -15.86
C TYR A 304 -10.18 2.76 -14.96
N LEU A 305 -9.51 2.00 -14.10
CA LEU A 305 -10.14 1.21 -13.05
C LEU A 305 -10.23 2.06 -11.77
N TYR A 306 -11.44 2.24 -11.29
CA TYR A 306 -11.76 2.94 -10.05
C TYR A 306 -11.95 1.97 -8.86
#